data_AF-A0A356B009-F1
#
_entry.id   AF-A0A356B009-F1
#
_cell.length_a   1.000
_cell.length_b   1.000
_cell.length_c   1.000
_cell.angle_alpha   90.00
_cell.angle_beta   90.00
_cell.angle_gamma   90.00
#
_symmetry.space_group_name_H-M   'P 1'
#
loop_
_entity.id
_entity.type
_entity.pdbx_description
1 polymer ?
#
loop_
_entity_poly.entity_id
_entity_poly.type
_entity_poly.pdbx_seq_one_letter_code
_entity_poly.pdbx_strand_id
1 'polypeptide(L)'
;MSINPPSRYNLICSYVDSIFDGIVDSKEKRAATVHSFGVAQCCALLAKKRGLNAELASIIGLLHDLYAYKTGHIPLHSINGSEMIRVTFKYSLNGVFTNEEQILIKSAIYHHSDKDLLHDEYDELLKDSDILQHYLFDTTSDEYTGARLKNVAKELGISVPTAKAAHALDSQPHLFDRVLLGNIAESLAKKHIKGGRSDTDYMNIIRYFPEETAFDELKNAWCAAFVFHCCMKARLLLPIRTPHTAKEVANYRFACVLS
;
A
#
# COMPACT_ATOMS: atom_id res chain seq x y z
N MET A 1 -1.99 -12.60 37.99
CA MET A 1 -2.19 -13.18 36.64
C MET A 1 -1.11 -12.59 35.74
N SER A 2 -0.20 -13.42 35.22
CA SER A 2 0.80 -12.96 34.25
C SER A 2 0.08 -12.78 32.92
N ILE A 3 -0.01 -11.55 32.42
CA ILE A 3 -0.57 -11.28 31.10
C ILE A 3 0.50 -11.74 30.10
N ASN A 4 0.23 -12.80 29.34
CA ASN A 4 1.11 -13.19 28.24
C ASN A 4 1.26 -12.02 27.27
N PRO A 5 2.47 -11.75 26.74
CA PRO A 5 2.64 -10.72 25.74
C PRO A 5 1.73 -11.02 24.53
N PRO A 6 1.17 -9.98 23.87
CA PRO A 6 0.31 -10.16 22.71
C PRO A 6 1.08 -10.90 21.60
N SER A 7 0.38 -11.75 20.85
CA SER A 7 0.95 -12.39 19.66
C SER A 7 1.35 -11.35 18.61
N ARG A 8 2.27 -11.70 17.70
CA ARG A 8 2.64 -10.82 16.58
C ARG A 8 1.42 -10.41 15.78
N TYR A 9 0.55 -11.37 15.46
CA TYR A 9 -0.72 -11.10 14.77
C TYR A 9 -1.57 -10.05 15.49
N ASN A 10 -1.74 -10.14 16.82
CA ASN A 10 -2.53 -9.16 17.57
C ASN A 10 -1.87 -7.77 17.58
N LEU A 11 -0.54 -7.69 17.62
CA LEU A 11 0.17 -6.42 17.49
C LEU A 11 -0.09 -5.77 16.12
N ILE A 12 -0.13 -6.56 15.05
CA ILE A 12 -0.46 -6.08 13.71
C ILE A 12 -1.91 -5.64 13.59
N CYS A 13 -2.86 -6.39 14.16
CA CYS A 13 -4.26 -5.96 14.20
C CYS A 13 -4.40 -4.60 14.88
N SER A 14 -3.81 -4.40 16.06
CA SER A 14 -3.87 -3.11 16.76
C SER A 14 -3.26 -1.96 15.94
N TYR A 15 -2.17 -2.21 15.21
CA TYR A 15 -1.58 -1.23 14.29
C TYR A 15 -2.51 -0.91 13.12
N VAL A 16 -3.08 -1.91 12.46
CA VAL A 16 -4.06 -1.76 11.38
C VAL A 16 -5.28 -0.98 11.85
N ASP A 17 -5.85 -1.35 13.00
CA ASP A 17 -7.02 -0.71 13.57
C ASP A 17 -6.75 0.77 13.86
N SER A 18 -5.57 1.12 14.39
CA SER A 18 -5.16 2.51 14.61
C SER A 18 -5.13 3.36 13.33
N ILE A 19 -4.83 2.74 12.18
CA ILE A 19 -4.88 3.42 10.88
C ILE A 19 -6.33 3.58 10.44
N PHE A 20 -7.13 2.53 10.58
CA PHE A 20 -8.55 2.55 10.19
C PHE A 20 -9.39 3.50 11.06
N ASP A 21 -9.01 3.71 12.31
CA ASP A 21 -9.62 4.71 13.18
C ASP A 21 -9.41 6.15 12.69
N GLY A 22 -8.40 6.40 11.86
CA GLY A 22 -8.19 7.68 11.19
C GLY A 22 -9.07 7.90 9.96
N ILE A 23 -9.77 6.88 9.45
CA ILE A 23 -10.63 7.01 8.26
C ILE A 23 -11.94 7.68 8.65
N VAL A 24 -12.18 8.88 8.12
CA VAL A 24 -13.34 9.72 8.46
C VAL A 24 -14.63 9.18 7.81
N ASP A 25 -14.56 8.72 6.56
CA ASP A 25 -15.73 8.19 5.87
C ASP A 25 -16.07 6.77 6.39
N SER A 26 -17.26 6.62 6.97
CA SER A 26 -17.70 5.36 7.57
C SER A 26 -17.83 4.20 6.57
N LYS A 27 -18.14 4.49 5.29
CA LYS A 27 -18.26 3.45 4.26
C LYS A 27 -16.88 2.98 3.84
N GLU A 28 -15.94 3.90 3.66
CA GLU A 28 -14.54 3.62 3.38
C GLU A 28 -13.89 2.85 4.52
N LYS A 29 -14.11 3.28 5.78
CA LYS A 29 -13.63 2.55 6.97
C LYS A 29 -14.12 1.11 6.98
N ARG A 30 -15.43 0.91 6.76
CA ARG A 30 -16.03 -0.43 6.68
C ARG A 30 -15.43 -1.24 5.53
N ALA A 31 -15.28 -0.64 4.35
CA ALA A 31 -14.70 -1.31 3.18
C ALA A 31 -13.26 -1.74 3.46
N ALA A 32 -12.44 -0.86 4.03
CA ALA A 32 -11.06 -1.14 4.42
C ALA A 32 -10.97 -2.30 5.42
N THR A 33 -11.79 -2.26 6.48
CA THR A 33 -11.82 -3.35 7.48
C THR A 33 -12.24 -4.67 6.84
N VAL A 34 -13.34 -4.71 6.07
CA VAL A 34 -13.82 -5.96 5.49
C VAL A 34 -12.85 -6.52 4.46
N HIS A 35 -12.26 -5.66 3.62
CA HIS A 35 -11.32 -6.08 2.60
C HIS A 35 -10.01 -6.59 3.22
N SER A 36 -9.31 -5.80 4.05
CA SER A 36 -8.02 -6.22 4.61
C SER A 36 -8.10 -7.48 5.46
N PHE A 37 -9.11 -7.60 6.33
CA PHE A 37 -9.28 -8.81 7.13
C PHE A 37 -9.77 -10.00 6.29
N GLY A 38 -10.58 -9.77 5.26
CA GLY A 38 -10.97 -10.81 4.30
C GLY A 38 -9.77 -11.34 3.51
N VAL A 39 -8.87 -10.46 3.06
CA VAL A 39 -7.65 -10.84 2.35
C VAL A 39 -6.72 -11.60 3.28
N ALA A 40 -6.57 -11.16 4.53
CA ALA A 40 -5.80 -11.88 5.55
C ALA A 40 -6.31 -13.32 5.77
N GLN A 41 -7.64 -13.52 5.81
CA GLN A 41 -8.24 -14.85 5.92
C GLN A 41 -7.99 -15.71 4.67
N CYS A 42 -8.12 -15.13 3.47
CA CYS A 42 -7.79 -15.81 2.22
C CYS A 42 -6.31 -16.21 2.17
N CYS A 43 -5.41 -15.32 2.60
CA CYS A 43 -3.99 -15.59 2.74
C CYS A 43 -3.73 -16.77 3.68
N ALA A 44 -4.37 -16.80 4.85
CA ALA A 44 -4.24 -17.90 5.80
C ALA A 44 -4.65 -19.25 5.18
N LEU A 45 -5.79 -19.26 4.50
CA LEU A 45 -6.36 -20.44 3.85
C LEU A 45 -5.42 -20.97 2.76
N LEU A 46 -5.01 -20.10 1.83
CA LEU A 46 -4.11 -20.47 0.74
C LEU A 46 -2.73 -20.86 1.25
N ALA A 47 -2.20 -20.20 2.28
CA ALA A 47 -0.92 -20.57 2.88
C ALA A 47 -0.96 -22.00 3.44
N LYS A 48 -2.02 -22.36 4.16
CA LYS A 48 -2.19 -23.73 4.66
C LYS A 48 -2.25 -24.76 3.54
N LYS A 49 -2.88 -24.41 2.41
CA LYS A 49 -2.96 -25.29 1.25
C LYS A 49 -1.63 -25.44 0.50
N ARG A 50 -0.85 -24.36 0.44
CA ARG A 50 0.44 -24.29 -0.27
C ARG A 50 1.65 -24.66 0.59
N GLY A 51 1.45 -24.97 1.87
CA GLY A 51 2.55 -25.33 2.78
C GLY A 51 3.37 -24.13 3.28
N LEU A 52 2.83 -22.91 3.19
CA LEU A 52 3.46 -21.68 3.66
C LEU A 52 3.10 -21.36 5.11
N ASN A 53 3.81 -20.39 5.71
CA ASN A 53 3.52 -19.93 7.07
C ASN A 53 2.22 -19.10 7.06
N ALA A 54 1.15 -19.67 7.59
CA ALA A 54 -0.16 -19.02 7.64
C ALA A 54 -0.20 -17.75 8.51
N GLU A 55 0.57 -17.66 9.60
CA GLU A 55 0.62 -16.43 10.41
C GLU A 55 1.23 -15.28 9.59
N LEU A 56 2.36 -15.55 8.94
CA LEU A 56 3.04 -14.57 8.09
C LEU A 56 2.16 -14.14 6.90
N ALA A 57 1.50 -15.10 6.26
CA ALA A 57 0.57 -14.84 5.16
C ALA A 57 -0.61 -13.95 5.58
N SER A 58 -1.23 -14.22 6.74
CA SER A 58 -2.31 -13.37 7.26
C SER A 58 -1.83 -11.94 7.55
N ILE A 59 -0.62 -11.80 8.11
CA ILE A 59 0.00 -10.49 8.36
C ILE A 59 0.23 -9.73 7.05
N ILE A 60 0.71 -10.40 6.00
CA ILE A 60 0.86 -9.82 4.67
C ILE A 60 -0.49 -9.29 4.16
N GLY A 61 -1.56 -10.10 4.26
CA GLY A 61 -2.91 -9.69 3.86
C GLY A 61 -3.45 -8.49 4.65
N LEU A 62 -3.16 -8.39 5.94
CA LEU A 62 -3.57 -7.23 6.76
C LEU A 62 -2.87 -5.93 6.36
N LEU A 63 -1.60 -6.02 5.92
CA LEU A 63 -0.75 -4.86 5.69
C LEU A 63 -0.83 -4.30 4.26
N HIS A 64 -1.34 -5.07 3.29
CA HIS A 64 -1.08 -4.81 1.87
C HIS A 64 -1.56 -3.45 1.34
N ASP A 65 -2.75 -3.02 1.74
CA ASP A 65 -3.40 -1.80 1.23
C ASP A 65 -3.39 -0.63 2.23
N LEU A 66 -2.67 -0.77 3.34
CA LEU A 66 -2.69 0.24 4.40
C LEU A 66 -2.26 1.63 3.92
N TYR A 67 -1.37 1.74 2.94
CA TYR A 67 -0.96 3.03 2.40
C TYR A 67 -2.13 3.75 1.71
N ALA A 68 -2.92 3.02 0.91
CA ALA A 68 -4.08 3.58 0.23
C ALA A 68 -5.09 4.09 1.25
N TYR A 69 -5.41 3.28 2.27
CA TYR A 69 -6.35 3.66 3.33
C TYR A 69 -5.84 4.80 4.21
N LYS A 70 -4.54 4.84 4.50
CA LYS A 70 -3.96 5.88 5.36
C LYS A 70 -3.85 7.24 4.67
N THR A 71 -3.59 7.25 3.36
CA THR A 71 -3.30 8.49 2.61
C THR A 71 -4.44 8.93 1.69
N GLY A 72 -5.40 8.04 1.40
CA GLY A 72 -6.39 8.21 0.34
C GLY A 72 -5.77 8.19 -1.07
N HIS A 73 -4.52 7.73 -1.22
CA HIS A 73 -3.79 7.75 -2.48
C HIS A 73 -3.63 6.35 -3.09
N ILE A 74 -4.35 6.08 -4.17
CA ILE A 74 -4.38 4.78 -4.86
C ILE A 74 -3.24 4.58 -5.87
N PRO A 75 -2.82 5.59 -6.68
CA PRO A 75 -1.74 5.37 -7.63
C PRO A 75 -0.45 4.86 -6.97
N LEU A 76 0.11 3.79 -7.53
CA LEU A 76 1.32 3.12 -7.01
C LEU A 76 1.21 2.72 -5.53
N HIS A 77 0.00 2.42 -5.02
CA HIS A 77 -0.24 2.09 -3.61
C HIS A 77 0.56 0.87 -3.14
N SER A 78 0.80 -0.14 -3.98
CA SER A 78 1.64 -1.29 -3.64
C SER A 78 3.09 -0.90 -3.38
N ILE A 79 3.68 -0.13 -4.29
CA ILE A 79 5.06 0.36 -4.20
C ILE A 79 5.23 1.26 -2.97
N ASN A 80 4.32 2.24 -2.83
CA ASN A 80 4.34 3.18 -1.71
C ASN A 80 4.01 2.52 -0.38
N GLY A 81 3.14 1.49 -0.40
CA GLY A 81 2.82 0.64 0.74
C GLY A 81 4.00 -0.15 1.25
N SER A 82 4.79 -0.74 0.34
CA SER A 82 6.03 -1.43 0.70
C SER A 82 7.02 -0.48 1.40
N GLU A 83 7.14 0.77 0.93
CA GLU A 83 8.00 1.78 1.58
C GLU A 83 7.46 2.20 2.96
N MET A 84 6.14 2.43 3.08
CA MET A 84 5.51 2.73 4.37
C MET A 84 5.76 1.60 5.39
N ILE A 85 5.64 0.34 4.97
CA ILE A 85 5.87 -0.81 5.84
C ILE A 85 7.34 -0.94 6.22
N ARG A 86 8.28 -0.64 5.31
CA ARG A 86 9.72 -0.57 5.63
C ARG A 86 10.01 0.43 6.77
N VAL A 87 9.38 1.61 6.73
CA VAL A 87 9.53 2.61 7.79
C VAL A 87 8.84 2.14 9.08
N THR A 88 7.67 1.51 8.96
CA THR A 88 6.93 0.96 10.10
C THR A 88 7.74 -0.09 10.86
N PHE A 89 8.43 -1.00 10.17
CA PHE A 89 9.33 -1.97 10.81
C PHE A 89 10.50 -1.32 11.54
N LYS A 90 10.97 -0.16 11.08
CA LYS A 90 12.06 0.55 11.75
C LYS A 90 11.61 1.21 13.06
N TYR A 91 10.41 1.77 13.11
CA TYR A 91 9.97 2.63 14.22
C TYR A 91 8.83 2.03 15.06
N SER A 92 7.72 1.61 14.45
CA SER A 92 6.50 1.18 15.18
C SER A 92 6.47 -0.31 15.49
N LEU A 93 7.05 -1.13 14.62
CA LEU A 93 7.07 -2.59 14.71
C LEU A 93 8.51 -3.14 14.81
N ASN A 94 9.39 -2.37 15.45
CA ASN A 94 10.80 -2.73 15.62
C ASN A 94 10.95 -4.05 16.38
N GLY A 95 11.73 -4.98 15.82
CA GLY A 95 12.00 -6.29 16.43
C GLY A 95 10.86 -7.30 16.36
N VAL A 96 9.73 -6.97 15.70
CA VAL A 96 8.58 -7.89 15.57
C VAL A 96 8.84 -8.99 14.53
N PHE A 97 9.62 -8.67 13.48
CA PHE A 97 9.91 -9.56 12.35
C PHE A 97 11.41 -9.66 12.09
N THR A 98 11.87 -10.85 11.66
CA THR A 98 13.25 -11.03 11.19
C THR A 98 13.49 -10.27 9.87
N ASN A 99 14.76 -10.11 9.48
CA ASN A 99 15.08 -9.44 8.21
C ASN A 99 14.48 -10.18 7.01
N GLU A 100 14.47 -11.52 7.04
CA GLU A 100 13.90 -12.38 6.01
C GLU A 100 12.38 -12.21 5.94
N GLU A 101 11.69 -12.24 7.08
CA GLU A 101 10.24 -11.98 7.13
C GLU A 101 9.90 -10.58 6.61
N GLN A 102 10.68 -9.56 6.97
CA GLN A 102 10.49 -8.20 6.46
C GLN A 102 10.66 -8.13 4.94
N ILE A 103 11.62 -8.86 4.36
CA ILE A 103 11.80 -8.94 2.90
C ILE A 103 10.57 -9.56 2.24
N LEU A 104 10.09 -10.69 2.76
CA LEU A 104 8.90 -11.38 2.24
C LEU A 104 7.66 -10.48 2.29
N ILE A 105 7.41 -9.83 3.43
CA ILE A 105 6.26 -8.93 3.59
C ILE A 105 6.35 -7.77 2.59
N LYS A 106 7.50 -7.10 2.52
CA LYS A 106 7.68 -5.96 1.60
C LYS A 106 7.58 -6.36 0.13
N SER A 107 8.10 -7.52 -0.24
CA SER A 107 8.03 -8.04 -1.61
C SER A 107 6.58 -8.28 -2.01
N ALA A 108 5.83 -9.01 -1.18
CA ALA A 108 4.44 -9.32 -1.44
C ALA A 108 3.62 -8.03 -1.61
N ILE A 109 3.79 -7.08 -0.70
CA ILE A 109 3.10 -5.78 -0.78
C ILE A 109 3.55 -4.98 -2.00
N TYR A 110 4.82 -4.98 -2.37
CA TYR A 110 5.30 -4.22 -3.53
C TYR A 110 4.71 -4.74 -4.85
N HIS A 111 4.63 -6.07 -5.00
CA HIS A 111 4.23 -6.71 -6.24
C HIS A 111 2.73 -7.01 -6.35
N HIS A 112 1.93 -6.86 -5.29
CA HIS A 112 0.57 -7.40 -5.31
C HIS A 112 -0.35 -6.76 -6.37
N SER A 113 -0.16 -5.50 -6.75
CA SER A 113 -0.96 -4.91 -7.84
C SER A 113 -0.55 -5.40 -9.24
N ASP A 114 0.64 -6.00 -9.39
CA ASP A 114 1.13 -6.53 -10.65
C ASP A 114 0.67 -7.98 -10.86
N LYS A 115 -0.57 -8.13 -11.32
CA LYS A 115 -1.20 -9.45 -11.49
C LYS A 115 -0.73 -10.21 -12.73
N ASP A 116 -0.06 -9.54 -13.67
CA ASP A 116 0.37 -10.07 -14.96
C ASP A 116 1.75 -10.74 -14.90
N LEU A 117 2.63 -10.26 -14.01
CA LEU A 117 3.93 -10.88 -13.77
C LEU A 117 3.85 -11.96 -12.68
N LEU A 118 4.71 -12.98 -12.80
CA LEU A 118 4.91 -14.02 -11.78
C LEU A 118 6.09 -13.62 -10.89
N HIS A 119 5.91 -13.66 -9.58
CA HIS A 119 6.93 -13.39 -8.56
C HIS A 119 7.03 -14.56 -7.55
N ASP A 120 7.55 -14.29 -6.36
CA ASP A 120 7.82 -15.29 -5.32
C ASP A 120 6.53 -15.80 -4.64
N GLU A 121 6.66 -16.86 -3.84
CA GLU A 121 5.51 -17.62 -3.31
C GLU A 121 4.52 -16.78 -2.49
N TYR A 122 5.01 -15.86 -1.64
CA TYR A 122 4.15 -14.96 -0.86
C TYR A 122 3.54 -13.84 -1.70
N ASP A 123 4.22 -13.43 -2.77
CA ASP A 123 3.74 -12.42 -3.70
C ASP A 123 2.54 -12.98 -4.48
N GLU A 124 2.68 -14.20 -5.01
CA GLU A 124 1.59 -14.90 -5.70
C GLU A 124 0.45 -15.25 -4.75
N LEU A 125 0.77 -15.66 -3.52
CA LEU A 125 -0.24 -15.89 -2.48
C LEU A 125 -1.08 -14.65 -2.21
N LEU A 126 -0.47 -13.47 -2.07
CA LEU A 126 -1.20 -12.24 -1.81
C LEU A 126 -2.05 -11.84 -3.02
N LYS A 127 -1.50 -11.89 -4.23
CA LYS A 127 -2.24 -11.59 -5.48
C LYS A 127 -3.50 -12.43 -5.64
N ASP A 128 -3.37 -13.73 -5.35
CA ASP A 128 -4.43 -14.72 -5.41
C ASP A 128 -5.48 -14.50 -4.32
N SER A 129 -5.03 -14.22 -3.09
CA SER A 129 -5.89 -13.96 -1.94
C SER A 129 -6.72 -12.70 -2.13
N ASP A 130 -6.13 -11.65 -2.68
CA ASP A 130 -6.77 -10.38 -2.99
C ASP A 130 -7.90 -10.55 -4.02
N ILE A 131 -7.63 -11.21 -5.15
CA ILE A 131 -8.65 -11.53 -6.15
C ILE A 131 -9.74 -12.45 -5.60
N LEU A 132 -9.36 -13.46 -4.82
CA LEU A 132 -10.31 -14.37 -4.19
C LEU A 132 -11.24 -13.62 -3.23
N GLN A 133 -10.71 -12.70 -2.42
CA GLN A 133 -11.50 -11.91 -1.49
C GLN A 133 -12.51 -11.04 -2.23
N HIS A 134 -12.10 -10.34 -3.29
CA HIS A 134 -13.01 -9.53 -4.10
C HIS A 134 -14.18 -10.35 -4.65
N TYR A 135 -13.90 -11.54 -5.19
CA TYR A 135 -14.95 -12.45 -5.66
C TYR A 135 -15.86 -12.94 -4.54
N LEU A 136 -15.30 -13.35 -3.39
CA LEU A 136 -16.10 -13.84 -2.27
C LEU A 136 -16.93 -12.74 -1.61
N PHE A 137 -16.48 -11.49 -1.70
CA PHE A 137 -17.21 -10.33 -1.20
C PHE A 137 -18.42 -10.01 -2.08
N ASP A 138 -18.28 -10.06 -3.41
CA ASP A 138 -19.39 -9.92 -4.36
C ASP A 138 -19.29 -10.96 -5.49
N THR A 139 -19.96 -12.09 -5.29
CA THR A 139 -20.01 -13.20 -6.27
C THR A 139 -20.82 -12.89 -7.52
N THR A 140 -21.49 -11.73 -7.58
CA THR A 140 -22.29 -11.29 -8.74
C THR A 140 -21.48 -10.42 -9.71
N SER A 141 -20.37 -9.84 -9.25
CA SER A 141 -19.46 -9.04 -10.08
C SER A 141 -18.57 -9.92 -10.96
N ASP A 142 -18.33 -9.49 -12.19
CA ASP A 142 -17.40 -10.14 -13.12
C ASP A 142 -16.02 -9.46 -13.21
N GLU A 143 -15.82 -8.34 -12.50
CA GLU A 143 -14.60 -7.51 -12.55
C GLU A 143 -13.32 -8.31 -12.30
N TYR A 144 -13.39 -9.31 -11.40
CA TYR A 144 -12.24 -10.12 -10.99
C TYR A 144 -12.25 -11.55 -11.57
N THR A 145 -13.10 -11.83 -12.57
CA THR A 145 -13.31 -13.20 -13.12
C THR A 145 -12.22 -13.66 -14.10
N GLY A 146 -10.96 -13.33 -13.85
CA GLY A 146 -9.81 -13.66 -14.69
C GLY A 146 -9.27 -15.09 -14.53
N ALA A 147 -8.20 -15.40 -15.28
CA ALA A 147 -7.50 -16.69 -15.22
C ALA A 147 -6.99 -17.01 -13.81
N ARG A 148 -6.51 -15.99 -13.08
CA ARG A 148 -6.02 -16.13 -11.71
C ARG A 148 -7.10 -16.62 -10.75
N LEU A 149 -8.30 -16.01 -10.76
CA LEU A 149 -9.43 -16.49 -9.96
C LEU A 149 -9.78 -17.94 -10.29
N LYS A 150 -9.82 -18.32 -11.58
CA LYS A 150 -10.10 -19.69 -12.01
C LYS A 150 -9.09 -20.69 -11.48
N ASN A 151 -7.81 -20.34 -11.47
CA ASN A 151 -6.74 -21.19 -10.95
C ASN A 151 -6.89 -21.39 -9.44
N VAL A 152 -7.12 -20.31 -8.68
CA VAL A 152 -7.36 -20.37 -7.23
C VAL A 152 -8.63 -21.16 -6.90
N ALA A 153 -9.70 -20.97 -7.66
CA ALA A 153 -10.94 -21.70 -7.51
C ALA A 153 -10.76 -23.20 -7.75
N LYS A 154 -10.05 -23.57 -8.82
CA LYS A 154 -9.68 -24.96 -9.11
C LYS A 154 -8.81 -25.55 -8.01
N GLU A 155 -7.83 -24.80 -7.52
CA GLU A 155 -7.00 -25.20 -6.39
C GLU A 155 -7.89 -25.51 -5.18
N LEU A 156 -8.81 -24.63 -4.82
CA LEU A 156 -9.72 -24.77 -3.68
C LEU A 156 -10.87 -25.77 -3.89
N GLY A 157 -11.11 -26.23 -5.12
CA GLY A 157 -12.24 -27.11 -5.44
C GLY A 157 -13.60 -26.40 -5.42
N ILE A 158 -13.63 -25.08 -5.66
CA ILE A 158 -14.86 -24.29 -5.73
C ILE A 158 -15.19 -23.91 -7.17
N SER A 159 -16.48 -23.77 -7.48
CA SER A 159 -16.94 -23.31 -8.79
C SER A 159 -17.01 -21.80 -8.83
N VAL A 160 -16.50 -21.21 -9.93
CA VAL A 160 -16.62 -19.78 -10.22
C VAL A 160 -17.26 -19.57 -11.59
N PRO A 161 -17.98 -18.47 -11.81
CA PRO A 161 -18.57 -18.16 -13.11
C PRO A 161 -17.52 -18.14 -14.23
N THR A 162 -17.95 -18.48 -15.43
CA THR A 162 -17.11 -18.29 -16.62
C THR A 162 -17.17 -16.81 -16.99
N ALA A 163 -16.02 -16.14 -17.01
CA ALA A 163 -15.90 -14.73 -17.40
C ALA A 163 -16.73 -14.40 -18.64
N LYS A 164 -17.56 -13.36 -18.56
CA LYS A 164 -18.07 -12.70 -19.76
C LYS A 164 -16.93 -11.88 -20.36
N ALA A 165 -16.92 -11.72 -21.68
CA ALA A 165 -15.86 -10.96 -22.37
C ALA A 165 -15.71 -9.58 -21.72
N ALA A 166 -14.48 -9.23 -21.34
CA ALA A 166 -14.19 -7.98 -20.68
C ALA A 166 -14.70 -6.79 -21.50
N HIS A 167 -15.44 -5.89 -20.86
CA HIS A 167 -15.63 -4.56 -21.41
C HIS A 167 -14.29 -3.83 -21.33
N ALA A 168 -13.71 -3.51 -22.48
CA ALA A 168 -12.55 -2.64 -22.55
C ALA A 168 -12.94 -1.28 -21.97
N LEU A 169 -12.54 -1.02 -20.73
CA LEU A 169 -12.52 0.34 -20.21
C LEU A 169 -11.45 1.08 -20.98
N ASP A 170 -11.91 2.01 -21.82
CA ASP A 170 -11.07 2.96 -22.53
C ASP A 170 -10.46 3.92 -21.49
N SER A 171 -9.36 3.50 -20.86
CA SER A 171 -8.55 4.37 -20.03
C SER A 171 -7.64 5.16 -20.96
N GLN A 172 -8.14 6.30 -21.43
CA GLN A 172 -7.26 7.31 -22.01
C GLN A 172 -6.18 7.62 -20.95
N PRO A 173 -4.90 7.31 -21.18
CA PRO A 173 -3.87 7.70 -20.24
C PRO A 173 -3.83 9.23 -20.27
N HIS A 174 -4.27 9.88 -19.19
CA HIS A 174 -4.09 11.31 -19.05
C HIS A 174 -2.59 11.57 -18.93
N LEU A 175 -1.97 11.90 -20.06
CA LEU A 175 -0.55 12.14 -20.19
C LEU A 175 -0.11 13.26 -19.24
N PHE A 176 1.08 13.12 -18.70
CA PHE A 176 1.76 14.16 -17.94
C PHE A 176 1.86 15.45 -18.76
N ASP A 177 1.54 16.58 -18.13
CA ASP A 177 1.63 17.92 -18.72
C ASP A 177 2.65 18.79 -17.96
N ARG A 178 3.75 19.14 -18.67
CA ARG A 178 4.84 19.98 -18.14
C ARG A 178 4.40 21.42 -17.86
N VAL A 179 3.51 21.97 -18.67
CA VAL A 179 3.00 23.34 -18.50
C VAL A 179 2.12 23.39 -17.26
N LEU A 180 1.25 22.38 -17.09
CA LEU A 180 0.42 22.24 -15.89
C LEU A 180 1.27 22.14 -14.62
N LEU A 181 2.34 21.34 -14.64
CA LEU A 181 3.28 21.24 -13.51
C LEU A 181 3.87 22.60 -13.13
N GLY A 182 4.36 23.36 -14.13
CA GLY A 182 4.90 24.70 -13.91
C GLY A 182 3.88 25.65 -13.29
N ASN A 183 2.64 25.66 -13.81
CA ASN A 183 1.55 26.48 -13.30
C ASN A 183 1.17 26.14 -11.85
N ILE A 184 1.12 24.85 -11.51
CA ILE A 184 0.86 24.39 -10.13
C ILE A 184 1.98 24.86 -9.19
N ALA A 185 3.23 24.64 -9.59
CA ALA A 185 4.38 25.03 -8.79
C ALA A 185 4.42 26.54 -8.56
N GLU A 186 4.19 27.35 -9.60
CA GLU A 186 4.15 28.81 -9.47
C GLU A 186 3.00 29.27 -8.56
N SER A 187 1.81 28.67 -8.73
CA SER A 187 0.65 29.00 -7.90
C SER A 187 0.89 28.70 -6.42
N LEU A 188 1.48 27.55 -6.10
CA LEU A 188 1.78 27.17 -4.71
C LEU A 188 2.95 27.98 -4.14
N ALA A 189 3.98 28.30 -4.93
CA ALA A 189 5.11 29.11 -4.47
C ALA A 189 4.73 30.56 -4.12
N LYS A 190 3.66 31.09 -4.74
CA LYS A 190 3.07 32.39 -4.36
C LYS A 190 2.36 32.35 -3.01
N LYS A 191 2.01 31.17 -2.50
CA LYS A 191 1.44 31.02 -1.16
C LYS A 191 2.57 31.06 -0.14
N HIS A 192 2.43 31.86 0.91
CA HIS A 192 3.39 31.92 2.02
C HIS A 192 3.26 30.69 2.94
N ILE A 193 3.65 29.51 2.43
CA ILE A 193 3.55 28.22 3.14
C ILE A 193 4.61 28.17 4.25
N LYS A 194 4.16 28.05 5.50
CA LYS A 194 5.00 28.17 6.70
C LYS A 194 5.69 26.86 7.11
N GLY A 195 5.26 25.71 6.56
CA GLY A 195 5.88 24.42 6.87
C GLY A 195 5.53 23.87 8.26
N GLY A 196 4.26 23.98 8.69
CA GLY A 196 3.80 23.54 10.01
C GLY A 196 2.45 22.82 9.98
N ARG A 197 2.09 22.09 11.05
CA ARG A 197 0.85 21.27 11.10
C ARG A 197 -0.43 22.08 10.97
N SER A 198 -0.40 23.35 11.34
CA SER A 198 -1.52 24.28 11.20
C SER A 198 -1.68 24.84 9.79
N ASP A 199 -0.71 24.63 8.89
CA ASP A 199 -0.75 25.09 7.52
C ASP A 199 -1.36 24.02 6.61
N THR A 200 -2.56 24.30 6.09
CA THR A 200 -3.31 23.35 5.26
C THR A 200 -2.61 23.03 3.94
N ASP A 201 -1.92 24.01 3.33
CA ASP A 201 -1.20 23.77 2.08
C ASP A 201 0.02 22.86 2.34
N TYR A 202 0.73 23.10 3.44
CA TYR A 202 1.81 22.20 3.86
C TYR A 202 1.31 20.78 4.14
N MET A 203 0.22 20.62 4.89
CA MET A 203 -0.36 19.30 5.18
C MET A 203 -0.79 18.57 3.88
N ASN A 204 -1.31 19.31 2.90
CA ASN A 204 -1.62 18.76 1.59
C ASN A 204 -0.39 18.32 0.80
N ILE A 205 0.75 19.02 0.95
CA ILE A 205 2.01 18.65 0.31
C ILE A 205 2.56 17.35 0.89
N ILE A 206 2.55 17.21 2.21
CA ILE A 206 3.16 16.06 2.88
C ILE A 206 2.23 14.85 3.04
N ARG A 207 0.95 14.95 2.62
CA ARG A 207 -0.06 13.88 2.80
C ARG A 207 0.33 12.52 2.20
N TYR A 208 1.26 12.48 1.25
CA TYR A 208 1.76 11.24 0.65
C TYR A 208 2.73 10.49 1.55
N PHE A 209 3.22 11.11 2.63
CA PHE A 209 4.19 10.52 3.55
C PHE A 209 3.45 10.16 4.86
N PRO A 210 2.92 8.92 4.98
CA PRO A 210 1.99 8.56 6.04
C PRO A 210 2.63 8.41 7.43
N GLU A 211 3.94 8.46 7.54
CA GLU A 211 4.63 8.14 8.79
C GLU A 211 4.60 9.32 9.76
N GLU A 212 4.45 9.05 11.06
CA GLU A 212 4.30 10.13 12.05
C GLU A 212 5.52 11.06 12.10
N THR A 213 6.71 10.51 11.86
CA THR A 213 7.97 11.26 11.81
C THR A 213 8.12 12.11 10.55
N ALA A 214 7.29 11.90 9.52
CA ALA A 214 7.37 12.66 8.26
C ALA A 214 7.27 14.17 8.51
N PHE A 215 6.44 14.58 9.47
CA PHE A 215 6.31 15.99 9.83
C PHE A 215 7.63 16.59 10.31
N ASP A 216 8.33 15.92 11.22
CA ASP A 216 9.58 16.41 11.81
C ASP A 216 10.74 16.33 10.80
N GLU A 217 10.77 15.27 9.99
CA GLU A 217 11.78 15.08 8.94
C GLU A 217 11.66 16.12 7.80
N LEU A 218 10.44 16.54 7.48
CA LEU A 218 10.17 17.51 6.40
C LEU A 218 10.10 18.95 6.89
N LYS A 219 10.11 19.18 8.20
CA LYS A 219 10.10 20.53 8.79
C LYS A 219 11.33 21.29 8.32
N ASN A 220 11.12 22.34 7.54
CA ASN A 220 12.16 23.13 6.85
C ASN A 220 12.91 22.42 5.71
N ALA A 221 12.55 21.19 5.35
CA ALA A 221 13.20 20.39 4.30
C ALA A 221 12.20 19.80 3.28
N TRP A 222 11.08 20.48 3.05
CA TRP A 222 9.95 19.97 2.28
C TRP A 222 9.97 20.33 0.78
N CYS A 223 11.08 20.86 0.26
CA CYS A 223 11.20 21.20 -1.17
C CYS A 223 11.00 19.98 -2.08
N ALA A 224 11.53 18.82 -1.69
CA ALA A 224 11.34 17.56 -2.43
C ALA A 224 9.86 17.11 -2.36
N ALA A 225 9.23 17.20 -1.18
CA ALA A 225 7.81 16.89 -1.01
C ALA A 225 6.93 17.85 -1.83
N PHE A 226 7.30 19.13 -1.93
CA PHE A 226 6.62 20.12 -2.76
C PHE A 226 6.67 19.74 -4.25
N VAL A 227 7.85 19.41 -4.76
CA VAL A 227 8.00 18.99 -6.16
C VAL A 227 7.20 17.71 -6.40
N PHE A 228 7.29 16.74 -5.49
CA PHE A 228 6.49 15.51 -5.56
C PHE A 228 4.99 15.82 -5.62
N HIS A 229 4.48 16.69 -4.75
CA HIS A 229 3.08 17.10 -4.77
C HIS A 229 2.67 17.74 -6.11
N CYS A 230 3.53 18.59 -6.69
CA CYS A 230 3.29 19.18 -8.01
C CYS A 230 3.24 18.12 -9.11
N CYS A 231 4.17 17.15 -9.11
CA CYS A 231 4.16 16.01 -10.03
C CYS A 231 2.85 15.23 -9.96
N MET A 232 2.42 14.86 -8.75
CA MET A 232 1.18 14.10 -8.56
C MET A 232 -0.05 14.88 -9.04
N LYS A 233 -0.12 16.20 -8.77
CA LYS A 233 -1.20 17.07 -9.27
C LYS A 233 -1.17 17.26 -10.79
N ALA A 234 0.02 17.20 -11.40
CA ALA A 234 0.22 17.25 -12.85
C ALA A 234 0.14 15.86 -13.53
N ARG A 235 -0.31 14.83 -12.80
CA ARG A 235 -0.46 13.45 -13.29
C ARG A 235 0.85 12.74 -13.68
N LEU A 236 1.98 13.23 -13.17
CA LEU A 236 3.23 12.49 -13.21
C LEU A 236 3.28 11.57 -11.99
N LEU A 237 2.97 10.29 -12.20
CA LEU A 237 2.99 9.28 -11.16
C LEU A 237 4.44 8.90 -10.84
N LEU A 238 4.84 9.12 -9.59
CA LEU A 238 6.17 8.78 -9.08
C LEU A 238 6.01 8.00 -7.77
N PRO A 239 6.81 6.95 -7.53
CA PRO A 239 6.86 6.36 -6.21
C PRO A 239 7.52 7.34 -5.24
N ILE A 240 7.09 7.32 -3.98
CA ILE A 240 7.67 8.14 -2.90
C ILE A 240 9.17 7.90 -2.76
N ARG A 241 9.58 6.66 -3.01
CA ARG A 241 10.97 6.25 -3.07
C ARG A 241 11.17 5.30 -4.25
N THR A 242 12.16 5.59 -5.08
CA THR A 242 12.59 4.65 -6.14
C THR A 242 13.35 3.48 -5.50
N PRO A 243 13.09 2.22 -5.90
CA PRO A 243 13.88 1.08 -5.45
C PRO A 243 15.36 1.33 -5.73
N HIS A 244 16.21 1.19 -4.72
CA HIS A 244 17.66 1.33 -4.92
C HIS A 244 18.17 0.10 -5.67
N THR A 245 18.68 0.31 -6.88
CA THR A 245 19.47 -0.68 -7.63
C THR A 245 20.92 -0.79 -7.12
N ALA A 246 21.29 -0.01 -6.10
CA ALA A 246 22.63 0.02 -5.52
C ALA A 246 22.71 -0.82 -4.24
N LYS A 247 23.80 -1.58 -4.09
CA LYS A 247 24.11 -2.52 -3.00
C LYS A 247 24.13 -1.93 -1.59
N GLU A 248 24.06 -0.61 -1.42
CA GLU A 248 24.03 0.05 -0.11
C GLU A 248 22.78 0.92 0.04
N VAL A 249 22.07 0.68 1.16
CA VAL A 249 20.84 1.37 1.50
C VAL A 249 21.19 2.75 2.08
N ALA A 250 20.94 3.81 1.32
CA ALA A 250 20.92 5.14 1.90
C ALA A 250 19.77 5.22 2.94
N ASN A 251 20.08 5.65 4.16
CA ASN A 251 19.12 5.73 5.27
C ASN A 251 18.16 6.93 5.18
N TYR A 252 18.10 7.62 4.03
CA TYR A 252 17.36 8.87 3.83
C TYR A 252 16.21 8.69 2.84
N ARG A 253 15.08 9.38 3.07
CA ARG A 253 13.85 9.29 2.25
C ARG A 253 14.02 9.85 0.83
N PHE A 254 14.85 10.89 0.69
CA PHE A 254 15.19 11.49 -0.59
C PHE A 254 16.70 11.38 -0.79
N ALA A 255 17.15 10.87 -1.93
CA ALA A 255 18.56 10.83 -2.29
C ALA A 255 19.14 12.23 -2.63
N CYS A 256 18.38 13.30 -2.42
CA CYS A 256 18.79 14.67 -2.70
C CYS A 256 18.39 15.57 -1.53
N VAL A 257 19.18 15.60 -0.46
CA VAL A 257 19.72 16.81 0.19
C VAL A 257 20.84 16.34 1.12
N LEU A 258 22.07 16.28 0.62
CA LEU A 258 23.25 16.54 1.46
C LEU A 258 23.77 17.88 0.99
N SER A 259 23.54 18.92 1.81
CA SER A 259 24.36 20.13 1.79
C SER A 259 25.56 19.89 2.69
#